data_AF-A0A124ECL7-F1
#
_entry.id   AF-A0A124ECL7-F1
#
_cell.length_a   1.000
_cell.length_b   1.000
_cell.length_c   1.000
_cell.angle_alpha   90.00
_cell.angle_beta   90.00
_cell.angle_gamma   90.00
#
_symmetry.space_group_name_H-M   'P 1'
#
loop_
_entity.id
_entity.type
_entity.pdbx_description
1 polymer ?
#
loop_
_entity_poly.entity_id
_entity_poly.type
_entity_poly.pdbx_seq_one_letter_code
_entity_poly.pdbx_strand_id
1 'polypeptide(L)'
;MAKVEQPLTDDSIKVRQLSHYQFSWVAGDPAAPGTFTLQLVLDEGAWEEVLTVDAADADVLQDLLSNTGTVHYDVARRTLMFGVTRVGG
;
A
#
# COMPACT_ATOMS: atom_id res chain seq x y z
N MET A 1 -4.93 -26.04 23.87
CA MET A 1 -5.21 -24.68 23.39
C MET A 1 -4.27 -24.42 22.23
N ALA A 2 -4.74 -24.39 20.98
CA ALA A 2 -3.91 -23.96 19.86
C ALA A 2 -3.54 -22.49 20.10
N LYS A 3 -2.25 -22.15 20.00
CA LYS A 3 -1.78 -20.76 20.11
C LYS A 3 -2.33 -20.03 18.89
N VAL A 4 -3.39 -19.26 19.08
CA VAL A 4 -3.86 -18.32 18.06
C VAL A 4 -2.76 -17.27 17.94
N GLU A 5 -2.06 -17.22 16.81
CA GLU A 5 -1.16 -16.11 16.51
C GLU A 5 -2.01 -14.85 16.46
N GLN A 6 -1.82 -14.00 17.46
CA GLN A 6 -2.46 -12.70 17.52
C GLN A 6 -1.93 -11.88 16.33
N PRO A 7 -2.81 -11.16 15.59
CA PRO A 7 -2.35 -10.25 14.56
C PRO A 7 -1.38 -9.25 15.19
N LEU A 8 -0.27 -8.97 14.50
CA LEU A 8 0.76 -8.04 14.97
C LEU A 8 0.26 -6.59 14.83
N THR A 9 -0.74 -6.20 15.62
CA THR A 9 -1.26 -4.82 15.69
C THR A 9 -0.44 -3.98 16.65
N ASP A 10 0.88 -3.96 16.45
CA ASP A 10 1.79 -3.10 17.21
C ASP A 10 1.96 -1.77 16.46
N ASP A 11 1.38 -0.71 17.01
CA ASP A 11 1.49 0.66 16.48
C ASP A 11 2.93 1.21 16.53
N SER A 12 3.86 0.53 17.21
CA SER A 12 5.28 0.88 17.21
C SER A 12 5.94 0.63 15.84
N ILE A 13 5.40 -0.30 15.05
CA ILE A 13 5.92 -0.64 13.72
C ILE A 13 5.54 0.46 12.73
N LYS A 14 6.52 1.26 12.32
CA LYS A 14 6.31 2.40 11.42
C LYS A 14 6.47 2.05 9.95
N VAL A 15 7.29 1.05 9.64
CA VAL A 15 7.52 0.58 8.27
C VAL A 15 6.99 -0.84 8.19
N ARG A 16 6.00 -1.06 7.32
CA ARG A 16 5.26 -2.32 7.18
C ARG A 16 5.42 -2.89 5.79
N GLN A 17 5.36 -4.21 5.65
CA GLN A 17 5.42 -4.85 4.35
C GLN A 17 4.05 -4.74 3.66
N LEU A 18 4.03 -4.39 2.37
CA LEU A 18 2.82 -4.45 1.56
C LEU A 18 2.56 -5.90 1.15
N SER A 19 1.48 -6.49 1.65
CA SER A 19 1.08 -7.86 1.31
C SER A 19 0.17 -7.89 0.09
N HIS A 20 -0.84 -7.02 0.04
CA HIS A 20 -1.75 -6.90 -1.10
C HIS A 20 -2.06 -5.43 -1.38
N TYR A 21 -2.47 -5.13 -2.62
CA TYR A 21 -2.98 -3.81 -2.97
C TYR A 21 -4.14 -3.93 -3.95
N GLN A 22 -5.03 -2.94 -3.95
CA GLN A 22 -6.16 -2.88 -4.86
C GLN A 22 -6.40 -1.46 -5.33
N PHE A 23 -6.34 -1.26 -6.65
CA PHE A 23 -6.86 -0.05 -7.27
C PHE A 23 -8.38 -0.12 -7.40
N SER A 24 -9.04 1.00 -7.15
CA SER A 24 -10.45 1.16 -7.47
C SER A 24 -10.72 2.54 -8.07
N TRP A 25 -11.83 2.67 -8.78
CA TRP A 25 -12.29 3.92 -9.36
C TRP A 25 -13.75 4.14 -8.98
N VAL A 26 -14.04 5.35 -8.51
CA VAL A 26 -15.38 5.78 -8.13
C VAL A 26 -15.81 6.89 -9.09
N ALA A 27 -16.98 6.73 -9.70
CA ALA A 27 -17.54 7.75 -10.59
C ALA A 27 -17.79 9.05 -9.82
N GLY A 28 -17.44 10.18 -10.44
CA GLY A 28 -17.85 11.51 -9.99
C GLY A 28 -19.25 11.85 -10.49
N ASP A 29 -19.64 13.10 -10.28
CA ASP A 29 -20.85 13.66 -10.86
C ASP A 29 -20.83 13.58 -12.41
N PRO A 30 -22.00 13.65 -13.08
CA PRO A 30 -22.06 13.66 -14.53
C PRO A 30 -21.15 14.75 -15.14
N ALA A 31 -20.31 14.34 -16.09
CA ALA A 31 -19.27 15.17 -16.73
C ALA A 31 -18.13 15.66 -15.80
N ALA A 32 -18.07 15.19 -14.56
CA ALA A 32 -16.91 15.37 -13.68
C ALA A 32 -15.96 14.15 -13.76
N PRO A 33 -14.66 14.33 -13.51
CA PRO A 33 -13.74 13.22 -13.34
C PRO A 33 -14.15 12.33 -12.16
N GLY A 34 -13.94 11.02 -12.30
CA GLY A 34 -13.99 10.12 -11.16
C GLY A 34 -12.72 10.16 -10.33
N THR A 35 -12.74 9.44 -9.21
CA THR A 35 -11.65 9.41 -8.24
C THR A 35 -11.04 8.01 -8.21
N PHE A 36 -9.73 7.92 -8.40
CA PHE A 36 -8.99 6.69 -8.14
C PHE A 36 -8.63 6.58 -6.67
N THR A 37 -8.70 5.36 -6.15
CA THR A 37 -8.12 5.03 -4.85
C THR A 37 -7.23 3.81 -4.97
N LEU A 38 -6.25 3.74 -4.08
CA LEU A 38 -5.35 2.62 -3.89
C LEU A 38 -5.46 2.16 -2.44
N GLN A 39 -6.02 0.98 -2.23
CA GLN A 39 -6.00 0.31 -0.92
C GLN A 39 -4.70 -0.48 -0.79
N LEU A 40 -4.00 -0.25 0.31
CA LEU A 40 -2.81 -0.98 0.74
C LEU A 40 -3.20 -1.89 1.89
N VAL A 41 -2.90 -3.18 1.77
CA VAL A 41 -3.06 -4.18 2.84
C VAL A 41 -1.67 -4.56 3.32
N LEU A 42 -1.35 -4.18 4.55
CA LEU A 42 -0.02 -4.30 5.14
C LEU A 42 0.02 -5.45 6.15
N ASP A 43 1.17 -6.13 6.22
CA ASP A 43 1.45 -7.22 7.16
C ASP A 43 0.28 -8.24 7.24
N GLU A 44 -0.13 -8.80 6.10
CA GLU A 44 -1.25 -9.76 5.96
C GLU A 44 -2.60 -9.27 6.51
N GLY A 45 -2.84 -7.95 6.47
CA GLY A 45 -4.09 -7.34 6.93
C GLY A 45 -4.06 -6.90 8.38
N ALA A 46 -2.90 -6.88 9.04
CA ALA A 46 -2.76 -6.25 10.35
C ALA A 46 -2.96 -4.73 10.30
N TRP A 47 -2.75 -4.11 9.13
CA TRP A 47 -3.04 -2.70 8.88
C TRP A 47 -3.53 -2.47 7.45
N GLU A 48 -4.43 -1.51 7.26
CA GLU A 48 -4.88 -1.07 5.95
C GLU A 48 -4.80 0.45 5.82
N GLU A 49 -4.46 0.92 4.62
CA GLU A 49 -4.45 2.34 4.27
C GLU A 49 -5.12 2.54 2.92
N VAL A 50 -5.97 3.57 2.79
CA VAL A 50 -6.55 3.95 1.51
C VAL A 50 -5.99 5.30 1.09
N LEU A 51 -5.39 5.32 -0.09
CA LEU A 51 -4.84 6.52 -0.71
C LEU A 51 -5.79 7.00 -1.81
N THR A 52 -6.10 8.29 -1.83
CA THR A 52 -6.66 8.94 -3.03
C THR A 52 -5.50 9.35 -3.92
N VAL A 53 -5.52 8.95 -5.18
CA VAL A 53 -4.48 9.24 -6.16
C VAL A 53 -5.12 9.80 -7.42
N ASP A 54 -4.38 10.64 -8.15
CA ASP A 54 -4.82 11.04 -9.48
C ASP A 54 -4.51 9.93 -10.51
N ALA A 55 -4.95 10.14 -11.75
CA ALA A 55 -4.78 9.14 -12.80
C ALA A 55 -3.31 8.94 -13.23
N ALA A 56 -2.49 9.99 -13.15
CA ALA A 56 -1.08 9.91 -13.54
C ALA A 56 -0.27 9.15 -12.48
N ASP A 57 -0.52 9.43 -11.20
CA ASP A 57 0.07 8.71 -10.10
C ASP A 57 -0.39 7.24 -10.07
N ALA A 58 -1.67 6.98 -10.35
CA ALA A 58 -2.19 5.61 -10.39
C ALA A 58 -1.48 4.73 -11.45
N ASP A 59 -1.23 5.29 -12.64
CA ASP A 59 -0.51 4.63 -13.73
C ASP A 59 0.94 4.29 -13.32
N VAL A 60 1.67 5.28 -12.79
CA VAL A 60 3.05 5.10 -12.30
C VAL A 60 3.11 4.06 -11.17
N LEU A 61 2.18 4.13 -10.22
CA LEU A 61 2.12 3.21 -9.09
C LEU A 61 1.79 1.79 -9.54
N GLN A 62 0.90 1.61 -10.53
CA GLN A 62 0.59 0.30 -11.09
C GLN A 62 1.83 -0.37 -11.69
N ASP A 63 2.62 0.39 -12.45
CA ASP A 63 3.87 -0.10 -13.03
C ASP A 63 4.91 -0.45 -11.95
N LEU A 64 5.11 0.43 -10.96
CA LEU A 64 6.08 0.18 -9.88
C LEU A 64 5.69 -1.05 -9.04
N LEU A 65 4.41 -1.17 -8.68
CA LEU A 65 3.91 -2.27 -7.85
C LEU A 65 3.91 -3.61 -8.59
N SER A 66 3.62 -3.63 -9.89
CA SER A 66 3.62 -4.86 -10.69
C SER A 66 5.02 -5.39 -10.98
N ASN A 67 6.03 -4.50 -11.04
CA ASN A 67 7.41 -4.87 -11.36
C ASN A 67 8.32 -5.02 -10.13
N THR A 68 7.84 -4.74 -8.91
CA THR A 68 8.65 -4.80 -7.69
C THR A 68 8.21 -5.93 -6.77
N GLY A 69 9.09 -6.90 -6.53
CA GLY A 69 8.77 -8.07 -5.70
C GLY A 69 8.67 -7.80 -4.19
N THR A 70 9.22 -6.70 -3.69
CA THR A 70 9.14 -6.34 -2.26
C THR A 70 8.93 -4.85 -2.10
N VAL A 71 7.80 -4.49 -1.51
CA VAL A 71 7.39 -3.10 -1.27
C VAL A 71 7.05 -2.92 0.20
N HIS A 72 7.47 -1.79 0.76
CA HIS A 72 7.15 -1.41 2.12
C HIS A 72 6.41 -0.07 2.14
N TYR A 73 5.68 0.19 3.22
CA TYR A 73 5.01 1.44 3.47
C TYR A 73 5.41 2.00 4.83
N ASP A 74 5.95 3.22 4.84
CA ASP A 74 6.13 3.99 6.07
C ASP A 74 4.80 4.67 6.43
N VAL A 75 4.12 4.15 7.44
CA VAL A 75 2.80 4.62 7.89
C VAL A 75 2.90 6.04 8.43
N ALA A 76 3.98 6.39 9.12
CA ALA A 76 4.14 7.72 9.73
C ALA A 76 4.40 8.80 8.67
N ARG A 77 5.19 8.47 7.64
CA ARG A 77 5.52 9.38 6.53
C ARG A 77 4.58 9.28 5.34
N ARG A 78 3.66 8.31 5.35
CA ARG A 78 2.78 7.96 4.24
C ARG A 78 3.56 7.76 2.93
N THR A 79 4.60 6.93 2.96
CA THR A 79 5.55 6.78 1.85
C THR A 79 5.67 5.32 1.42
N LEU A 80 5.43 5.04 0.13
CA LEU A 80 5.74 3.75 -0.49
C LEU A 80 7.24 3.66 -0.82
N MET A 81 7.85 2.52 -0.51
CA MET A 81 9.26 2.23 -0.73
C MET A 81 9.39 0.97 -1.59
N PHE A 82 9.95 1.13 -2.78
CA PHE A 82 10.03 0.08 -3.79
C PHE A 82 11.42 -0.56 -3.80
N GLY A 83 11.48 -1.83 -3.43
CA GLY A 83 12.74 -2.58 -3.33
C GLY A 83 13.64 -2.12 -2.19
N VAL A 84 14.74 -2.83 -2.01
CA VAL A 84 15.81 -2.48 -1.07
C VAL A 84 17.15 -2.80 -1.72
N THR A 85 18.10 -1.88 -1.63
CA THR A 85 19.50 -2.17 -1.97
C THR A 85 20.21 -2.56 -0.68
N ARG A 86 20.90 -3.70 -0.69
CA ARG A 86 21.75 -4.06 0.45
C ARG A 86 22.92 -3.09 0.55
N VAL A 87 23.18 -2.61 1.76
CA VAL A 87 24.36 -1.81 2.04
C VAL A 87 25.61 -2.67 1.77
N GLY A 88 26.55 -2.13 0.98
CA GLY A 88 27.82 -2.79 0.66
C GLY A 88 27.77 -3.83 -0.46
N GLY A 89 26.69 -3.86 -1.25
CA GLY A 89 26.57 -4.64 -2.50
C GLY A 89 26.83 -3.82 -3.74
#